data_AF-A0A699SGM7-F1
#
_entry.id   AF-A0A699SGM7-F1
#
_cell.length_a   1.000
_cell.length_b   1.000
_cell.length_c   1.000
_cell.angle_alpha   90.00
_cell.angle_beta   90.00
_cell.angle_gamma   90.00
#
_symmetry.space_group_name_H-M   'P 1'
#
loop_
_entity.id
_entity.type
_entity.pdbx_description
1 polymer ?
#
loop_
_entity_poly.entity_id
_entity_poly.type
_entity_poly.pdbx_seq_one_letter_code
_entity_poly.pdbx_strand_id
1 'polypeptide(L)' 'MASFTDKAILSGAENCPPMLEKDMYDSWKSRMELYMLNRQHGRMILESVEHGPLL' A
#
# COMPACT_ATOMS: atom_id res chain seq x y z
N MET A 1 34.61 3.12 0.71
CA MET A 1 34.30 1.70 0.41
C MET A 1 32.92 1.41 0.97
N ALA A 2 31.88 1.42 0.15
CA ALA A 2 30.54 1.02 0.58
C ALA A 2 30.55 -0.47 0.92
N SER A 3 30.02 -0.83 2.08
CA SER A 3 30.03 -2.20 2.59
C SER A 3 29.08 -3.08 1.77
N PHE A 4 29.28 -4.40 1.80
CA PHE A 4 28.37 -5.35 1.14
C PHE A 4 26.91 -5.19 1.64
N THR A 5 26.76 -4.76 2.89
CA THR A 5 25.49 -4.42 3.54
C THR A 5 24.80 -3.21 2.88
N ASP A 6 25.55 -2.15 2.55
CA ASP A 6 25.00 -0.97 1.88
C ASP A 6 24.46 -1.31 0.49
N LYS A 7 25.16 -2.20 -0.23
CA LYS A 7 24.71 -2.70 -1.55
C LYS A 7 23.50 -3.62 -1.45
N ALA A 8 23.40 -4.42 -0.39
CA ALA A 8 22.26 -5.31 -0.17
C ALA A 8 20.97 -4.54 0.17
N ILE A 9 21.07 -3.47 0.97
CA ILE A 9 19.94 -2.57 1.27
C ILE A 9 19.50 -1.81 0.01
N LEU A 10 20.45 -1.30 -0.77
CA LEU A 10 20.17 -0.60 -2.03
C LEU A 10 19.50 -1.54 -3.06
N SER A 11 20.01 -2.76 -3.21
CA SER A 11 19.46 -3.76 -4.14
C SER A 11 18.05 -4.23 -3.71
N GLY A 12 17.77 -4.28 -2.41
CA GLY A 12 16.41 -4.53 -1.91
C GLY A 12 15.43 -3.42 -2.28
N ALA A 13 15.86 -2.16 -2.25
CA ALA A 13 15.04 -1.02 -2.65
C ALA A 13 14.81 -0.93 -4.17
N GLU A 14 15.83 -1.24 -4.99
CA GLU A 14 15.71 -1.22 -6.47
C GLU A 14 14.87 -2.39 -7.04
N ASN A 15 14.79 -3.51 -6.32
CA ASN A 15 13.96 -4.66 -6.72
C ASN A 15 12.57 -4.70 -6.06
N CYS A 16 12.23 -3.70 -5.24
CA CYS A 16 10.87 -3.59 -4.73
C CYS A 16 9.93 -3.36 -5.93
N PRO A 17 8.83 -4.13 -6.07
CA PRO A 17 7.80 -3.79 -7.04
C PRO A 17 7.39 -2.33 -6.80
N PRO A 18 7.23 -1.50 -7.85
CA PRO A 18 6.93 -0.06 -7.69
C PRO A 18 5.67 0.19 -6.85
N MET A 19 4.75 -0.77 -6.77
CA MET A 19 3.62 -0.73 -5.84
C MET A 19 3.97 -0.62 -4.34
N LEU A 20 5.22 -0.92 -3.94
CA LEU A 20 5.72 -0.80 -2.56
C LEU A 20 6.51 0.50 -2.34
N GLU A 21 6.65 1.34 -3.36
CA GLU A 21 7.21 2.67 -3.20
C GLU A 21 6.29 3.46 -2.24
N LYS A 22 6.88 4.09 -1.23
CA LYS A 22 6.13 4.64 -0.08
C LYS A 22 5.17 5.76 -0.49
N ASP A 23 5.51 6.49 -1.54
CA ASP A 23 4.68 7.49 -2.22
C ASP A 23 3.53 6.85 -3.03
N MET A 24 3.76 5.67 -3.61
CA MET A 24 2.72 4.91 -4.31
C MET A 24 1.72 4.25 -3.36
N TYR A 25 2.08 4.00 -2.10
CA TYR A 25 1.16 3.47 -1.09
C TYR A 25 -0.02 4.42 -0.82
N ASP A 26 0.25 5.71 -0.61
CA ASP A 26 -0.80 6.71 -0.36
C ASP A 26 -1.70 6.91 -1.58
N SER A 27 -1.11 6.85 -2.79
CA SER A 27 -1.84 6.89 -4.06
C SER A 27 -2.74 5.66 -4.25
N TRP A 28 -2.22 4.46 -3.99
CA TRP A 28 -2.97 3.21 -4.02
C TRP A 28 -4.12 3.23 -3.02
N LYS A 29 -3.86 3.67 -1.78
CA LYS A 29 -4.85 3.79 -0.71
C LYS A 29 -5.98 4.72 -1.12
N SER A 30 -5.65 5.93 -1.60
CA SER A 30 -6.64 6.91 -2.08
C SER A 30 -7.49 6.36 -3.23
N ARG A 31 -6.88 5.59 -4.14
CA ARG A 31 -7.59 4.97 -5.27
C ARG A 31 -8.56 3.87 -4.81
N MET A 32 -8.17 3.09 -3.81
CA MET A 32 -9.02 2.06 -3.21
C MET A 32 -10.18 2.67 -2.41
N GLU A 33 -9.93 3.73 -1.64
CA GLU A 33 -10.98 4.46 -0.91
C GLU A 33 -12.03 5.04 -1.88
N LEU A 34 -11.59 5.71 -2.95
CA LEU A 34 -12.49 6.24 -3.98
C LEU A 34 -13.27 5.13 -4.70
N TYR A 35 -12.63 4.01 -5.00
CA TYR A 35 -13.29 2.87 -5.62
C TYR A 35 -14.36 2.27 -4.73
N MET A 36 -14.05 2.09 -3.44
CA MET A 36 -14.98 1.58 -2.45
C MET A 36 -16.16 2.54 -2.31
N LEU A 37 -15.94 3.84 -2.12
CA LEU A 37 -17.02 4.84 -1.99
C LEU A 37 -17.99 4.89 -3.19
N ASN A 38 -17.54 4.52 -4.39
CA ASN A 38 -18.38 4.44 -5.59
C ASN A 38 -19.24 3.16 -5.68
N ARG A 39 -19.07 2.20 -4.77
CA ARG A 39 -19.90 0.99 -4.69
C ARG A 39 -21.13 1.23 -3.81
N GLN A 40 -22.22 0.51 -4.08
CA GLN A 40 -23.49 0.61 -3.34
C GLN A 40 -23.35 0.40 -1.82
N HIS A 41 -22.36 -0.40 -1.39
CA HIS A 41 -22.01 -0.65 0.02
C HIS A 41 -20.63 -0.10 0.39
N GLY A 42 -20.16 0.93 -0.32
CA GLY A 42 -18.81 1.44 -0.23
C GLY A 42 -18.33 1.78 1.17
N ARG A 43 -19.19 2.44 1.96
CA ARG A 43 -18.90 2.76 3.35
C ARG A 43 -18.74 1.52 4.24
N MET A 44 -19.60 0.51 4.10
CA MET A 44 -19.47 -0.74 4.87
C MET A 44 -18.18 -1.49 4.52
N ILE A 45 -17.79 -1.49 3.24
CA ILE A 45 -16.55 -2.14 2.80
C ILE A 45 -15.33 -1.40 3.37
N LEU A 46 -15.33 -0.07 3.32
CA LEU A 46 -14.25 0.75 3.89
C LEU A 46 -14.11 0.52 5.39
N GLU A 47 -15.23 0.54 6.12
CA GLU A 47 -15.30 0.28 7.56
C GLU A 47 -14.79 -1.13 7.92
N SER A 48 -15.09 -2.14 7.10
CA SER A 48 -14.61 -3.51 7.28
C SER A 48 -13.10 -3.67 7.00
N VAL A 49 -12.53 -2.82 6.15
CA VAL A 49 -11.08 -2.82 5.85
C VAL A 49 -10.30 -2.09 6.95
N GLU A 50 -10.88 -1.03 7.52
CA GLU A 50 -10.26 -0.24 8.59
C GLU A 50 -10.34 -0.94 9.95
N HIS A 51 -11.46 -1.58 10.26
CA HIS A 51 -11.70 -2.20 11.57
C HIS A 51 -11.59 -3.73 11.57
N GLY A 52 -11.38 -4.35 10.40
CA GLY A 52 -11.42 -5.80 10.24
C GLY A 52 -12.84 -6.36 10.10
N PRO A 53 -13.01 -7.69 9.98
CA PRO A 53 -14.32 -8.30 9.84
C PRO A 53 -15.20 -7.91 11.02
N LEU A 54 -16.33 -7.25 10.74
CA LEU A 54 -17.36 -6.94 11.71
C LEU A 54 -18.00 -8.27 12.16
N LEU A 55 -17.42 -8.91 13.18
CA LEU A 55 -17.97 -10.05 13.91
C LEU A 55 -18.68 -9.57 15.16
#